data_AF-A0A9E1VRT2-F1
#
_entry.id   AF-A0A9E1VRT2-F1
#
_cell.length_a   1.000
_cell.length_b   1.000
_cell.length_c   1.000
_cell.angle_alpha   90.00
_cell.angle_beta   90.00
_cell.angle_gamma   90.00
#
_symmetry.space_group_name_H-M   'P 1'
#
loop_
_entity.id
_entity.type
_entity.pdbx_description
1 polymer ?
#
loop_
_entity_poly.entity_id
_entity_poly.type
_entity_poly.pdbx_seq_one_letter_code
_entity_poly.pdbx_strand_id
1 'polypeptide(L)' 'DTIGGFVVSLAGHMPSKGENIQDKSGCKFKIIEADPRRIKRLKITLPKGKKQKQETRTKDAPSQKTQS' A
#
# COMPACT_ATOMS: atom_id res chain seq x y z
N ASP A 1 -1.63 -7.78 -18.22
CA ASP A 1 -1.53 -7.09 -16.91
C ASP A 1 -2.88 -7.00 -16.22
N THR A 2 -2.93 -7.08 -14.89
CA THR A 2 -4.18 -7.00 -14.12
C THR A 2 -4.06 -6.02 -12.95
N ILE A 3 -5.19 -5.44 -12.52
CA ILE A 3 -5.24 -4.57 -11.34
C ILE A 3 -4.80 -5.34 -10.09
N GLY A 4 -5.17 -6.63 -9.96
CA GLY A 4 -4.76 -7.46 -8.84
C GLY A 4 -3.25 -7.61 -8.75
N GLY A 5 -2.60 -7.88 -9.89
CA GLY A 5 -1.14 -7.94 -9.97
C GLY A 5 -0.47 -6.62 -9.57
N PHE A 6 -1.00 -5.49 -10.02
CA PHE A 6 -0.49 -4.17 -9.62
C PHE A 6 -0.58 -3.93 -8.10
N VAL A 7 -1.72 -4.26 -7.49
CA VAL A 7 -1.91 -4.09 -6.04
C VAL A 7 -0.99 -5.01 -5.23
N VAL A 8 -0.76 -6.26 -5.69
CA VAL A 8 0.20 -7.18 -5.07
C VAL A 8 1.62 -6.63 -5.15
N SER A 9 2.02 -6.09 -6.31
CA SER A 9 3.33 -5.45 -6.48
C SER A 9 3.52 -4.22 -5.58
N LEU A 10 2.45 -3.44 -5.34
CA LEU A 10 2.50 -2.32 -4.39
C LEU A 10 2.64 -2.79 -2.93
N ALA A 11 2.01 -3.91 -2.56
CA ALA A 11 2.05 -4.47 -1.21
C ALA A 11 3.33 -5.27 -0.90
N GLY A 12 3.97 -5.84 -1.93
CA GLY A 12 5.12 -6.75 -1.79
C GLY A 12 4.77 -8.14 -1.24
N HIS A 13 3.48 -8.42 -1.00
CA HIS A 13 2.97 -9.69 -0.50
C HIS A 13 1.51 -9.88 -0.92
N MET A 14 0.90 -11.03 -0.60
CA MET A 14 -0.51 -11.27 -0.89
C MET A 14 -1.42 -10.57 0.13
N PRO A 15 -2.22 -9.56 -0.27
CA PRO A 15 -3.01 -8.78 0.67
C PRO A 15 -4.17 -9.55 1.29
N SER A 16 -4.49 -9.24 2.54
CA SER A 16 -5.58 -9.85 3.28
C SER A 16 -6.89 -9.06 3.15
N LYS A 17 -8.02 -9.74 3.38
CA LYS A 17 -9.34 -9.09 3.43
C LYS A 17 -9.34 -7.95 4.47
N GLY A 18 -9.79 -6.77 4.06
CA GLY A 18 -9.89 -5.58 4.90
C GLY A 18 -8.66 -4.65 4.84
N GLU A 19 -7.58 -5.11 4.23
CA GLU A 19 -6.34 -4.34 4.07
C GLU A 19 -6.54 -3.11 3.16
N ASN A 20 -5.80 -2.04 3.44
CA ASN A 20 -5.84 -0.80 2.68
C ASN A 20 -4.44 -0.42 2.21
N ILE A 21 -4.26 -0.40 0.90
CA ILE A 21 -3.00 -0.06 0.24
C ILE A 21 -3.16 1.30 -0.42
N GLN A 22 -2.17 2.18 -0.31
CA GLN A 22 -2.19 3.49 -0.94
C GLN A 22 -1.02 3.63 -1.91
N ASP A 23 -1.31 4.05 -3.12
CA ASP A 23 -0.28 4.38 -4.10
C ASP A 23 0.24 5.82 -3.90
N LYS A 24 1.44 6.09 -4.42
CA LYS A 24 2.09 7.42 -4.44
C LYS A 24 1.21 8.51 -5.07
N SER A 25 0.29 8.14 -5.96
CA SER A 25 -0.68 9.05 -6.59
C SER A 25 -1.83 9.45 -5.66
N GLY A 26 -1.96 8.81 -4.50
CA GLY A 26 -3.02 9.05 -3.53
C GLY A 26 -4.24 8.13 -3.68
N CYS A 27 -4.25 7.25 -4.68
CA CYS A 27 -5.28 6.21 -4.86
C CYS A 27 -5.26 5.21 -3.70
N LYS A 28 -6.44 4.90 -3.15
CA LYS A 28 -6.59 3.91 -2.08
C LYS A 28 -7.27 2.65 -2.60
N PHE A 29 -6.65 1.51 -2.34
CA PHE A 29 -7.14 0.18 -2.68
C PHE A 29 -7.52 -0.54 -1.39
N LYS A 30 -8.83 -0.76 -1.20
CA LYS A 30 -9.33 -1.54 -0.07
C LYS A 30 -9.66 -2.95 -0.54
N ILE A 31 -9.05 -3.94 0.08
CA ILE A 31 -9.34 -5.34 -0.22
C ILE A 31 -10.66 -5.71 0.44
N ILE A 32 -11.65 -6.05 -0.38
CA ILE A 32 -12.98 -6.47 0.10
C ILE A 32 -13.02 -7.99 0.26
N GLU A 33 -12.37 -8.70 -0.65
CA GLU A 33 -12.33 -10.15 -0.68
C GLU A 33 -11.05 -10.62 -1.38
N ALA A 34 -10.26 -11.44 -0.69
CA ALA A 34 -9.06 -12.07 -1.21
C ALA A 34 -8.92 -13.48 -0.64
N ASP A 35 -8.22 -14.33 -1.36
CA ASP A 35 -7.72 -15.62 -0.90
C ASP A 35 -6.18 -15.62 -0.97
N PRO A 36 -5.49 -16.65 -0.43
CA PRO A 36 -4.02 -16.67 -0.38
C PRO A 36 -3.30 -16.63 -1.75
N ARG A 37 -4.02 -16.76 -2.86
CA ARG A 37 -3.45 -16.77 -4.22
C ARG A 37 -3.93 -15.62 -5.09
N ARG A 38 -5.09 -15.01 -4.79
CA ARG A 38 -5.68 -13.96 -5.63
C ARG A 38 -6.61 -13.02 -4.88
N ILE A 39 -6.67 -11.79 -5.39
CA ILE A 39 -7.67 -10.79 -4.98
C ILE A 39 -8.94 -11.07 -5.79
N LYS A 40 -10.06 -11.33 -5.10
CA LYS A 40 -11.36 -11.56 -5.73
C LYS A 40 -12.12 -10.26 -5.95
N ARG A 41 -12.03 -9.33 -4.98
CA ARG A 41 -12.75 -8.06 -5.02
C ARG A 41 -12.01 -6.99 -4.24
N LEU A 42 -11.91 -5.82 -4.84
CA LEU A 42 -11.34 -4.64 -4.21
C LEU A 42 -12.18 -3.41 -4.51
N LYS A 43 -12.07 -2.40 -3.66
CA LYS A 43 -12.68 -1.09 -3.84
C LYS A 43 -11.56 -0.07 -4.06
N ILE A 44 -11.66 0.66 -5.17
CA ILE A 44 -10.74 1.76 -5.48
C ILE A 44 -11.41 3.06 -5.06
N THR A 45 -10.69 3.88 -4.31
CA THR A 45 -11.09 5.26 -4.01
C THR A 45 -10.08 6.19 -4.65
N LEU A 46 -10.53 6.93 -5.66
CA LEU A 46 -9.73 7.94 -6.32
C LEU A 46 -9.54 9.15 -5.40
N PRO A 47 -8.35 9.79 -5.40
CA PRO A 47 -8.10 10.98 -4.61
C PRO A 47 -8.99 12.12 -5.11
N LYS A 48 -9.76 12.74 -4.21
CA LYS A 48 -10.47 13.98 -4.52
C LYS A 48 -9.46 15.13 -4.49
N GLY A 49 -8.96 15.54 -5.66
CA GLY A 49 -8.19 16.78 -5.88
C GLY A 49 -7.00 17.04 -4.93
N LYS A 50 -5.78 16.68 -5.39
CA LYS A 50 -4.43 17.04 -4.87
C LYS A 50 -4.10 16.72 -3.39
N LYS A 51 -3.15 15.79 -3.20
CA LYS A 51 -1.75 16.08 -2.79
C LYS A 51 -0.91 14.80 -2.83
N GLN A 52 0.06 14.78 -3.73
CA GLN A 52 1.30 14.01 -3.59
C GLN A 52 1.90 14.31 -2.22
N LYS A 53 1.96 13.30 -1.36
CA LYS A 53 2.95 13.28 -0.27
C LYS A 53 3.58 11.89 -0.28
N GLN A 54 4.51 11.72 -1.22
CA GLN A 54 5.53 10.69 -1.12
C GLN A 54 6.40 11.06 0.08
N GLU A 55 6.10 10.51 1.25
CA GLU A 55 7.08 10.35 2.32
C GLU A 55 7.47 8.87 2.33
N THR A 56 8.44 8.56 1.49
CA THR A 56 9.33 7.41 1.64
C THR A 56 9.84 7.40 3.07
N ARG A 57 9.26 6.54 3.92
CA ARG A 57 9.94 6.06 5.12
C ARG A 57 10.97 5.02 4.66
N THR A 58 12.09 5.50 4.17
CA THR A 58 13.37 4.88 4.51
C THR A 58 13.51 5.09 6.01
N LYS A 59 13.01 4.15 6.82
CA LYS A 59 13.23 4.10 8.27
C LYS A 59 14.00 2.82 8.59
N ASP A 60 15.19 2.70 8.01
CA ASP A 60 16.23 1.82 8.51
C ASP A 60 17.49 2.66 8.76
N ALA A 61 17.86 2.73 10.05
CA ALA A 61 19.09 3.27 10.68
C ALA A 61 19.30 4.82 10.72
N PRO A 62 19.91 5.41 11.79
CA PRO A 62 20.91 4.80 12.67
C PRO A 62 20.65 4.87 14.19
N SER A 63 21.32 3.95 14.89
CA SER A 63 21.52 3.82 16.34
C SER A 63 21.61 5.14 17.09
N GLN A 64 20.91 5.17 18.21
CA GLN A 64 21.09 6.12 19.29
C GLN A 64 22.56 6.15 19.73
N LYS A 65 23.22 7.29 19.55
CA LYS A 65 24.46 7.64 20.26
C LYS A 65 24.05 8.64 21.33
N THR A 66 23.85 8.17 22.56
CA THR A 66 23.72 9.05 23.75
C THR A 66 25.06 9.08 24.46
N GLN A 67 25.72 10.22 24.40
CA GLN A 67 26.85 10.59 25.26
C GLN A 67 26.33 10.98 26.64
N SER A 68 26.97 10.52 27.70
CA SER A 68 27.30 11.26 28.93
C SER A 68 28.39 10.50 29.67
#